data_AF-A0A257KCA6-F1
#
_entry.id   AF-A0A257KCA6-F1
#
_cell.length_a   1.000
_cell.length_b   1.000
_cell.length_c   1.000
_cell.angle_alpha   90.00
_cell.angle_beta   90.00
_cell.angle_gamma   90.00
#
_symmetry.space_group_name_H-M   'P 1'
#
loop_
_entity.id
_entity.type
_entity.pdbx_description
1 polymer ?
#
loop_
_entity_poly.entity_id
_entity_poly.type
_entity_poly.pdbx_seq_one_letter_code
_entity_poly.pdbx_strand_id
1 'polypeptide(L)'
;MKCAAMKMNEYQITYVAYDLMNKKPLNGEAVKTILEVATEQHPNASIVYSRWGDYYLKINDKPNAITSYQKAIALDPTDQQSKEILDSLTK
;
A
#
# COMPACT_ATOMS: atom_id res chain seq x y z
N MET A 1 -20.74 -4.78 -7.91
CA MET A 1 -20.60 -6.24 -7.65
C MET A 1 -19.64 -6.39 -6.48
N LYS A 2 -20.11 -6.89 -5.33
CA LYS A 2 -19.23 -7.20 -4.19
C LYS A 2 -18.38 -8.40 -4.61
N CYS A 3 -17.08 -8.20 -4.85
CA CYS A 3 -16.19 -9.30 -5.18
C CYS A 3 -16.31 -10.37 -4.09
N ALA A 4 -16.82 -11.54 -4.47
CA ALA A 4 -16.91 -12.69 -3.59
C ALA A 4 -15.53 -12.96 -3.00
N ALA A 5 -15.48 -12.98 -1.67
CA ALA A 5 -14.30 -13.06 -0.83
C ALA A 5 -13.29 -14.13 -1.30
N MET A 6 -12.25 -13.70 -2.02
CA MET A 6 -10.94 -14.33 -1.85
C MET A 6 -10.53 -14.03 -0.41
N LYS A 7 -10.55 -15.05 0.46
CA LYS A 7 -9.98 -14.96 1.82
C LYS A 7 -8.46 -14.91 1.74
N MET A 8 -7.92 -13.87 1.10
CA MET A 8 -6.49 -13.61 1.08
C MET A 8 -6.09 -12.95 2.39
N ASN A 9 -5.02 -13.43 3.01
CA ASN A 9 -4.40 -12.68 4.09
C ASN A 9 -3.77 -11.38 3.55
N GLU A 10 -3.44 -10.47 4.45
CA GLU A 10 -2.90 -9.14 4.13
C GLU A 10 -1.65 -9.23 3.26
N TYR A 11 -0.80 -10.24 3.44
CA TYR A 11 0.39 -10.46 2.61
C TYR A 11 0.07 -10.93 1.19
N GLN A 12 -0.91 -11.82 1.02
CA GLN A 12 -1.30 -12.33 -0.29
C GLN A 12 -1.90 -11.21 -1.15
N ILE A 13 -2.80 -10.41 -0.58
CA ILE A 13 -3.44 -9.31 -1.34
C ILE A 13 -2.46 -8.17 -1.63
N THR A 14 -1.59 -7.84 -0.68
CA THR A 14 -0.56 -6.81 -0.90
C THR A 14 0.54 -7.25 -1.85
N TYR A 15 0.83 -8.56 -1.94
CA TYR A 15 1.73 -9.10 -2.96
C TYR A 15 1.17 -8.93 -4.37
N VAL A 16 -0.14 -9.12 -4.56
CA VAL A 16 -0.81 -8.85 -5.85
C VAL A 16 -0.69 -7.38 -6.23
N ALA A 17 -0.94 -6.46 -5.30
CA ALA A 17 -0.74 -5.03 -5.54
C ALA A 17 0.72 -4.73 -5.94
N TYR A 18 1.68 -5.31 -5.22
CA TYR A 18 3.11 -5.14 -5.49
C TYR A 18 3.54 -5.67 -6.87
N ASP A 19 3.07 -6.87 -7.26
CA ASP A 19 3.32 -7.45 -8.58
C ASP A 19 2.75 -6.54 -9.69
N LEU A 20 1.51 -6.08 -9.53
CA LEU A 20 0.86 -5.18 -10.49
C LEU A 20 1.60 -3.83 -10.62
N MET A 21 2.12 -3.28 -9.51
CA MET A 21 2.91 -2.04 -9.54
C MET A 21 4.22 -2.15 -10.33
N ASN A 22 4.81 -3.33 -10.38
CA ASN A 22 6.10 -3.56 -11.04
C ASN A 22 5.97 -4.05 -12.49
N LYS A 23 4.74 -4.36 -12.94
CA LYS A 23 4.47 -4.65 -14.35
C LYS A 23 4.61 -3.40 -15.23
N LYS A 24 5.02 -3.63 -16.48
CA LYS A 24 5.13 -2.58 -17.51
C LYS A 24 4.17 -2.91 -18.66
N PRO A 25 3.27 -1.99 -19.05
CA PRO A 25 3.02 -0.69 -18.42
C PRO A 25 2.38 -0.83 -17.02
N LEU A 26 2.63 0.16 -16.14
CA LEU A 26 1.95 0.25 -14.85
C LEU A 26 0.45 0.45 -15.08
N ASN A 27 -0.38 -0.43 -14.52
CA ASN A 27 -1.82 -0.22 -14.44
C ASN A 27 -2.19 0.30 -13.05
N GLY A 28 -2.16 1.62 -12.89
CA GLY A 28 -2.42 2.28 -11.61
C GLY A 28 -3.83 2.02 -11.06
N GLU A 29 -4.83 1.96 -11.94
CA GLU A 29 -6.21 1.67 -11.53
C GLU A 29 -6.34 0.26 -10.94
N ALA A 30 -5.74 -0.75 -11.59
CA ALA A 30 -5.76 -2.12 -11.08
C ALA A 30 -5.06 -2.23 -9.72
N VAL A 31 -3.91 -1.57 -9.54
CA VAL A 31 -3.23 -1.53 -8.23
C VAL A 31 -4.13 -0.89 -7.19
N LYS A 32 -4.73 0.26 -7.50
CA LYS A 32 -5.61 0.99 -6.60
C LYS A 32 -6.80 0.13 -6.15
N THR A 33 -7.47 -0.55 -7.06
CA THR A 33 -8.60 -1.44 -6.73
C THR A 33 -8.17 -2.56 -5.78
N ILE A 34 -7.00 -3.17 -5.98
CA ILE A 34 -6.51 -4.22 -5.07
C ILE A 34 -6.20 -3.64 -3.69
N LEU A 35 -5.61 -2.44 -3.62
CA LEU A 35 -5.33 -1.78 -2.35
C LEU A 35 -6.60 -1.32 -1.62
N GLU A 36 -7.65 -0.92 -2.33
CA GLU A 36 -8.97 -0.62 -1.74
C GLU A 36 -9.56 -1.88 -1.07
N VAL A 37 -9.53 -3.02 -1.76
CA VAL A 37 -9.96 -4.31 -1.19
C VAL A 37 -9.07 -4.72 0.01
N ALA A 38 -7.76 -4.49 -0.06
CA ALA A 38 -6.85 -4.76 1.05
C ALA A 38 -7.18 -3.90 2.28
N THR A 39 -7.50 -2.62 2.09
CA THR A 39 -7.95 -1.73 3.16
C THR A 39 -9.28 -2.17 3.76
N GLU A 40 -10.23 -2.61 2.93
CA GLU A 40 -11.53 -3.10 3.41
C GLU A 40 -11.41 -4.38 4.25
N GLN A 41 -10.57 -5.33 3.80
CA GLN A 41 -10.40 -6.62 4.49
C GLN A 41 -9.48 -6.52 5.71
N HIS A 42 -8.45 -5.68 5.64
CA HIS A 42 -7.37 -5.61 6.63
C HIS A 42 -7.09 -4.16 7.05
N PRO A 43 -8.08 -3.44 7.62
CA PRO A 43 -8.00 -1.99 7.86
C PRO A 43 -6.92 -1.56 8.86
N ASN A 44 -6.38 -2.50 9.65
CA ASN A 44 -5.35 -2.25 10.66
C ASN A 44 -4.01 -2.93 10.31
N ALA A 45 -3.86 -3.50 9.12
CA ALA A 45 -2.61 -4.11 8.71
C ALA A 45 -1.65 -3.03 8.21
N SER A 46 -0.54 -2.82 8.93
CA SER A 46 0.48 -1.82 8.55
C SER A 46 0.94 -1.96 7.09
N ILE A 47 1.23 -3.19 6.67
CA ILE A 47 1.69 -3.51 5.30
C ILE A 47 0.76 -3.01 4.20
N VAL A 48 -0.54 -2.94 4.45
CA VAL A 48 -1.51 -2.40 3.48
C VAL A 48 -1.25 -0.92 3.23
N TYR A 49 -0.97 -0.15 4.30
CA TYR A 49 -0.69 1.28 4.18
C TYR A 49 0.73 1.55 3.69
N SER A 50 1.71 0.70 3.98
CA SER A 50 3.04 0.78 3.37
C SER A 50 2.92 0.63 1.84
N ARG A 51 2.06 -0.27 1.36
CA ARG A 51 1.80 -0.46 -0.07
C ARG A 51 1.02 0.69 -0.71
N TRP A 52 0.11 1.34 0.01
CA TRP A 52 -0.47 2.61 -0.43
C TRP A 52 0.62 3.66 -0.61
N GLY A 53 1.59 3.73 0.32
CA GLY A 53 2.78 4.58 0.20
C GLY A 53 3.56 4.30 -1.09
N ASP A 54 3.86 3.04 -1.37
CA ASP A 54 4.57 2.62 -2.58
C ASP A 54 3.80 3.03 -3.85
N TYR A 55 2.48 2.81 -3.87
CA TYR A 55 1.59 3.17 -4.97
C TYR A 55 1.62 4.67 -5.25
N TYR A 56 1.44 5.49 -4.21
CA TYR A 56 1.44 6.94 -4.34
C TYR A 56 2.80 7.47 -4.82
N LEU A 57 3.91 6.89 -4.38
CA LEU A 57 5.24 7.22 -4.93
C LEU A 57 5.34 6.87 -6.42
N LYS A 58 4.82 5.71 -6.85
CA LYS A 58 4.87 5.32 -8.27
C LYS A 58 4.11 6.25 -9.19
N ILE A 59 3.06 6.90 -8.68
CA ILE A 59 2.29 7.90 -9.44
C ILE A 59 2.71 9.35 -9.14
N ASN A 60 3.84 9.55 -8.45
CA ASN A 60 4.39 10.85 -8.05
C ASN A 60 3.50 11.69 -7.11
N ASP A 61 2.58 11.06 -6.38
CA ASP A 61 1.73 11.69 -5.37
C ASP A 61 2.41 11.64 -3.99
N LYS A 62 3.44 12.48 -3.83
CA LYS A 62 4.25 12.53 -2.60
C LYS A 62 3.42 12.82 -1.33
N PRO A 63 2.44 13.76 -1.32
CA PRO A 63 1.63 14.03 -0.12
C PRO A 63 0.86 12.81 0.39
N ASN A 64 0.21 12.06 -0.51
CA ASN A 64 -0.52 10.86 -0.11
C ASN A 64 0.41 9.70 0.25
N ALA A 65 1.60 9.63 -0.35
CA ALA A 65 2.62 8.68 0.07
C ALA A 65 3.04 8.91 1.53
N ILE A 66 3.35 10.16 1.90
CA ILE A 66 3.71 10.55 3.28
C ILE A 66 2.60 10.14 4.26
N THR A 67 1.35 10.48 3.94
CA THR A 67 0.19 10.16 4.79
C THR A 67 0.04 8.64 4.99
N SER A 68 0.28 7.86 3.94
CA SER A 68 0.17 6.40 3.97
C SER A 68 1.28 5.76 4.82
N TYR A 69 2.54 6.18 4.66
CA TYR A 69 3.65 5.69 5.48
C TYR A 69 3.50 6.09 6.95
N GLN A 70 3.02 7.30 7.25
CA GLN A 70 2.70 7.70 8.62
C GLN A 70 1.67 6.76 9.26
N LYS A 71 0.63 6.38 8.51
CA LYS A 71 -0.37 5.43 9.00
C LYS A 71 0.18 4.03 9.19
N ALA A 72 1.05 3.56 8.29
CA ALA A 72 1.74 2.28 8.45
C ALA A 72 2.55 2.23 9.76
N ILE A 73 3.37 3.26 10.00
CA ILE A 73 4.21 3.36 11.22
C ILE A 73 3.37 3.50 12.50
N ALA A 74 2.22 4.16 12.41
CA ALA A 74 1.30 4.26 13.55
C ALA A 74 0.66 2.90 13.92
N LEU A 75 0.43 2.03 12.93
CA LEU A 75 -0.11 0.68 13.14
C LEU A 75 0.97 -0.33 13.54
N ASP A 76 2.16 -0.21 12.95
CA ASP A 76 3.33 -1.00 13.30
C ASP A 76 4.57 -0.11 13.41
N PRO A 77 4.91 0.33 14.64
CA PRO A 77 6.11 1.11 14.88
C PRO A 77 7.42 0.36 14.62
N THR A 78 7.39 -0.93 14.27
CA THR A 78 8.59 -1.71 13.90
C THR A 78 8.84 -1.78 12.40
N ASP A 79 7.95 -1.22 11.56
CA ASP A 79 8.13 -1.10 10.11
C ASP A 79 9.25 -0.10 9.76
N GLN A 80 10.48 -0.60 9.80
CA GLN A 80 11.69 0.17 9.56
C GLN A 80 11.76 0.68 8.10
N GLN A 81 11.22 -0.08 7.14
CA GLN A 81 11.19 0.34 5.74
C GLN A 81 10.32 1.58 5.55
N SER A 82 9.10 1.59 6.11
CA SER A 82 8.21 2.74 6.02
C SER A 82 8.82 3.98 6.68
N LYS A 83 9.53 3.83 7.81
CA LYS A 83 10.25 4.93 8.46
C LYS A 83 11.33 5.52 7.57
N GLU A 84 12.19 4.66 7.00
CA GLU A 84 13.29 5.10 6.13
C GLU A 84 12.77 5.85 4.89
N ILE A 85 11.70 5.33 4.29
CA ILE A 85 11.07 6.00 3.16
C ILE A 85 10.46 7.34 3.60
N LEU A 86 9.68 7.38 4.68
CA LEU A 86 9.09 8.61 5.19
C LEU A 86 10.15 9.69 5.49
N ASP A 87 11.26 9.31 6.13
CA ASP A 87 12.38 10.19 6.41
C ASP A 87 13.01 10.71 5.10
N SER A 88 13.14 9.87 4.08
CA SER A 88 13.64 10.30 2.76
C SER A 88 12.71 11.27 2.04
N LEU A 89 11.40 11.20 2.31
CA LEU A 89 10.39 12.07 1.69
C LEU A 89 10.24 13.41 2.41
N THR A 90 10.63 13.51 3.67
CA THR A 90 10.41 14.70 4.51
C THR A 90 11.66 15.53 4.75
N LYS A 91 12.82 15.02 4.31
CA LYS A 91 14.06 15.79 4.14
C LYS A 91 13.97 16.74 2.95
#